data_AF-A6MK17-F1
#
_entry.id   AF-A6MK17-F1
#
_cell.length_a   1.000
_cell.length_b   1.000
_cell.length_c   1.000
_cell.angle_alpha   90.00
_cell.angle_beta   90.00
_cell.angle_gamma   90.00
#
_symmetry.space_group_name_H-M   'P 1'
#
loop_
_entity.id
_entity.type
_entity.pdbx_description
1 polymer ?
#
loop_
_entity_poly.entity_id
_entity_poly.type
_entity_poly.pdbx_seq_one_letter_code
_entity_poly.pdbx_strand_id
1 'polypeptide(L)'
;RWNSIEERRIHQESELHSYLSRLIAAERERELKECQQNHEGDEDDSHVRAQQACIEAKHDRYMADMDELFSQVDEKRKKRDIPDYLCGKISFELMREPCITPSGITYDRKDIEEHLQRVGHFDPVTRSPLTQEQLIPNLAMKEVIDAFISENGWVEDY
;
A
#
# COMPACT_ATOMS: atom_id res chain seq x y z
N ARG A 1 -5.23 -8.79 -15.08
CA ARG A 1 -5.32 -10.13 -14.43
C ARG A 1 -5.08 -10.06 -12.93
N TRP A 2 -4.24 -9.13 -12.48
CA TRP A 2 -3.91 -8.91 -11.07
C TRP A 2 -5.06 -8.38 -10.22
N ASN A 3 -5.95 -7.56 -10.78
CA ASN A 3 -7.13 -7.06 -10.04
C ASN A 3 -8.02 -8.20 -9.53
N SER A 4 -8.29 -9.23 -10.33
CA SER A 4 -9.10 -10.38 -9.90
C SER A 4 -8.39 -11.24 -8.84
N ILE A 5 -7.06 -11.34 -8.89
CA ILE A 5 -6.26 -12.04 -7.87
C ILE A 5 -6.31 -11.25 -6.55
N GLU A 6 -6.17 -9.93 -6.63
CA GLU A 6 -6.27 -9.07 -5.45
C GLU A 6 -7.69 -9.08 -4.87
N GLU A 7 -8.73 -8.95 -5.67
CA GLU A 7 -10.13 -9.02 -5.21
C GLU A 7 -10.39 -10.32 -4.47
N ARG A 8 -9.88 -11.45 -5.00
CA ARG A 8 -9.97 -12.74 -4.33
C ARG A 8 -9.23 -12.74 -2.99
N ARG A 9 -8.05 -12.14 -2.93
CA ARG A 9 -7.26 -12.02 -1.70
C ARG A 9 -7.96 -11.14 -0.65
N ILE A 10 -8.46 -9.97 -1.05
CA ILE A 10 -9.24 -9.06 -0.21
C ILE A 10 -10.47 -9.79 0.34
N HIS A 11 -11.18 -10.52 -0.51
CA HIS A 11 -12.35 -11.28 -0.07
C HIS A 11 -11.98 -12.37 0.95
N GLN A 12 -10.92 -13.15 0.70
CA GLN A 12 -10.43 -14.17 1.64
C GLN A 12 -10.00 -13.58 2.99
N GLU A 13 -9.32 -12.43 2.97
CA GLU A 13 -8.90 -11.75 4.20
C GLU A 13 -10.08 -11.14 4.95
N SER A 14 -11.06 -10.57 4.26
CA SER A 14 -12.29 -10.07 4.87
C SER A 14 -13.12 -11.19 5.52
N GLU A 15 -13.23 -12.34 4.85
CA GLU A 15 -13.86 -13.54 5.40
C GLU A 15 -13.11 -14.03 6.66
N LEU A 16 -11.78 -14.06 6.62
CA LEU A 16 -10.96 -14.45 7.76
C LEU A 16 -11.10 -13.48 8.94
N HIS A 17 -11.05 -12.17 8.68
CA HIS A 17 -11.26 -11.12 9.68
C HIS A 17 -12.62 -11.26 10.36
N SER A 18 -13.69 -11.47 9.58
CA SER A 18 -15.04 -11.70 10.10
C SER A 18 -15.13 -12.99 10.93
N TYR A 19 -14.48 -14.06 10.49
CA TYR A 19 -14.43 -15.31 11.23
C TYR A 19 -13.72 -15.17 12.58
N LEU A 20 -12.52 -14.56 12.60
CA LEU A 20 -11.75 -14.35 13.82
C LEU A 20 -12.46 -13.42 14.80
N SER A 21 -13.06 -12.33 14.31
CA SER A 21 -13.89 -11.43 15.12
C SER A 21 -15.03 -12.16 15.82
N ARG A 22 -15.72 -13.06 15.10
CA ARG A 22 -16.79 -13.89 15.68
C ARG A 22 -16.26 -14.86 16.74
N LEU A 23 -15.07 -15.46 16.53
CA LEU A 23 -14.47 -16.35 17.52
C LEU A 23 -14.09 -15.61 18.80
N ILE A 24 -13.47 -14.43 18.70
CA ILE A 24 -13.08 -13.61 19.85
C ILE A 24 -14.32 -13.15 20.62
N ALA A 25 -15.37 -12.70 19.93
CA ALA A 25 -16.62 -12.30 20.56
C ALA A 25 -17.32 -13.48 21.25
N ALA A 26 -17.31 -14.67 20.63
CA ALA A 26 -17.91 -15.86 21.23
C ALA A 26 -17.12 -16.38 22.43
N GLU A 27 -15.79 -16.27 22.43
CA GLU A 27 -14.95 -16.60 23.58
C GLU A 27 -15.20 -15.62 24.74
N ARG A 28 -15.28 -14.32 24.46
CA ARG A 28 -15.65 -13.31 25.45
C ARG A 28 -16.98 -13.65 26.13
N GLU A 29 -18.00 -14.01 25.35
CA GLU A 29 -19.32 -14.37 25.89
C GLU A 29 -19.27 -15.65 26.73
N ARG A 30 -18.45 -16.64 26.34
CA ARG A 30 -18.24 -17.87 27.13
C ARG A 30 -17.56 -17.57 28.47
N GLU A 31 -16.43 -16.88 28.46
CA GLU A 31 -15.69 -16.54 29.69
C GLU A 31 -16.55 -15.70 30.65
N LEU A 32 -17.35 -14.76 30.13
CA LEU A 32 -18.28 -13.96 30.95
C LEU A 32 -19.40 -14.81 31.57
N LYS A 33 -19.98 -15.75 30.82
CA LYS A 33 -21.01 -16.66 31.35
C LYS A 33 -20.45 -17.59 32.42
N GLU A 34 -19.25 -18.14 32.22
CA GLU A 34 -18.58 -18.96 33.22
C GLU A 34 -18.26 -18.15 34.49
N CYS A 35 -17.78 -16.91 34.34
CA CYS A 35 -17.54 -16.01 35.46
C CYS A 35 -18.83 -15.68 36.24
N GLN A 36 -19.96 -15.54 35.55
CA GLN A 36 -21.27 -15.34 36.18
C GLN A 36 -21.73 -16.59 36.95
N GLN A 37 -21.65 -17.78 36.34
CA GLN A 37 -22.09 -19.03 36.96
C GLN A 37 -21.24 -19.42 38.17
N ASN A 38 -19.93 -19.19 38.12
CA ASN A 38 -19.02 -19.51 39.23
C ASN A 38 -19.23 -18.63 40.46
N HIS A 39 -19.95 -17.51 40.33
CA HIS A 39 -20.21 -16.53 41.40
C HIS A 39 -21.72 -16.36 41.67
N GLU A 40 -22.56 -17.31 41.24
CA GLU A 40 -23.97 -17.36 41.64
C GLU A 40 -24.10 -17.62 43.15
N GLY A 41 -24.32 -16.55 43.93
CA GLY A 41 -24.53 -16.60 45.38
C GLY A 41 -23.48 -15.90 46.23
N ASP A 42 -22.48 -15.24 45.62
CA ASP A 42 -21.48 -14.44 46.33
C ASP A 42 -22.04 -13.05 46.70
N GLU A 43 -21.79 -12.58 47.94
CA GLU A 43 -22.27 -11.27 48.42
C GLU A 43 -21.39 -10.10 47.94
N ASP A 44 -20.16 -10.38 47.49
CA ASP A 44 -19.20 -9.37 47.02
C ASP A 44 -19.28 -9.14 45.50
N ASP A 45 -20.35 -8.45 45.10
CA ASP A 45 -20.63 -7.99 43.73
C ASP A 45 -19.49 -7.12 43.14
N SER A 46 -18.63 -6.51 44.00
CA SER A 46 -17.49 -5.71 43.54
C SER A 46 -16.39 -6.57 42.91
N HIS A 47 -16.12 -7.77 43.45
CA HIS A 47 -15.09 -8.65 42.92
C HIS A 47 -15.50 -9.24 41.56
N VAL A 48 -16.74 -9.71 41.46
CA VAL A 48 -17.32 -10.29 40.23
C VAL A 48 -17.27 -9.29 39.08
N ARG A 49 -17.67 -8.03 39.33
CA ARG A 49 -17.62 -6.95 38.33
C ARG A 49 -16.20 -6.63 37.89
N ALA A 50 -15.24 -6.61 38.81
CA ALA A 50 -13.84 -6.36 38.47
C ALA A 50 -13.27 -7.48 37.58
N GLN A 51 -13.66 -8.73 37.83
CA GLN A 51 -13.24 -9.87 37.03
C GLN A 51 -13.88 -9.87 35.63
N GLN A 52 -15.18 -9.56 35.53
CA GLN A 52 -15.87 -9.37 34.24
C GLN A 52 -15.23 -8.24 33.42
N ALA A 53 -14.95 -7.10 34.05
CA ALA A 53 -14.28 -5.97 33.38
C ALA A 53 -12.87 -6.35 32.88
N CYS A 54 -12.14 -7.21 33.61
CA CYS A 54 -10.84 -7.72 33.17
C CYS A 54 -10.97 -8.62 31.94
N ILE A 55 -11.98 -9.51 31.90
CA ILE A 55 -12.29 -10.37 30.76
C ILE A 55 -12.67 -9.53 29.53
N GLU A 56 -13.53 -8.52 29.70
CA GLU A 56 -13.91 -7.60 28.63
C GLU A 56 -12.70 -6.85 28.09
N ALA A 57 -11.89 -6.24 28.97
CA ALA A 57 -10.70 -5.50 28.57
C ALA A 57 -9.67 -6.38 27.82
N LYS A 58 -9.51 -7.64 28.23
CA LYS A 58 -8.64 -8.62 27.54
C LYS A 58 -9.12 -8.88 26.12
N HIS A 59 -10.41 -9.14 25.92
CA HIS A 59 -10.96 -9.44 24.59
C HIS A 59 -11.06 -8.20 23.70
N ASP A 60 -11.39 -7.05 24.27
CA ASP A 60 -11.38 -5.79 23.54
C ASP A 60 -9.96 -5.45 23.05
N ARG A 61 -8.94 -5.77 23.85
CA ARG A 61 -7.55 -5.69 23.40
C ARG A 61 -7.22 -6.65 22.27
N TYR A 62 -7.65 -7.92 22.34
CA TYR A 62 -7.45 -8.86 21.24
C TYR A 62 -8.18 -8.44 19.95
N MET A 63 -9.37 -7.87 20.06
CA MET A 63 -10.09 -7.28 18.93
C MET A 63 -9.32 -6.12 18.33
N ALA A 64 -8.84 -5.19 19.16
CA ALA A 64 -8.06 -4.03 18.70
C ALA A 64 -6.74 -4.45 18.03
N ASP A 65 -6.00 -5.39 18.63
CA ASP A 65 -4.76 -5.92 18.07
C ASP A 65 -5.01 -6.65 16.72
N MET A 66 -6.14 -7.36 16.60
CA MET A 66 -6.56 -8.04 15.37
C MET A 66 -6.95 -7.04 14.28
N ASP A 67 -7.77 -6.04 14.60
CA ASP A 67 -8.15 -4.97 13.66
C ASP A 67 -6.92 -4.21 13.16
N GLU A 68 -5.96 -3.92 14.04
CA GLU A 68 -4.70 -3.27 13.68
C GLU A 68 -3.86 -4.14 12.72
N LEU A 69 -3.75 -5.44 12.98
CA LEU A 69 -3.01 -6.36 12.10
C LEU A 69 -3.61 -6.39 10.68
N PHE A 70 -4.93 -6.43 10.55
CA PHE A 70 -5.59 -6.41 9.24
C PHE A 70 -5.54 -5.03 8.57
N SER A 71 -5.59 -3.93 9.34
CA SER A 71 -5.43 -2.56 8.84
C SER A 71 -4.05 -2.31 8.21
N GLN A 72 -2.97 -2.84 8.82
CA GLN A 72 -1.61 -2.73 8.27
C GLN A 72 -1.46 -3.42 6.90
N VAL A 73 -2.24 -4.46 6.64
CA VAL A 73 -2.28 -5.15 5.34
C VAL A 73 -2.99 -4.29 4.29
N ASP A 74 -4.05 -3.58 4.70
CA ASP A 74 -4.78 -2.64 3.85
C ASP A 74 -3.96 -1.41 3.45
N GLU A 75 -3.15 -0.83 4.34
CA GLU A 75 -2.31 0.32 3.98
C GLU A 75 -1.25 -0.03 2.91
N LYS A 76 -0.71 -1.25 2.94
CA LYS A 76 0.19 -1.71 1.88
C LYS A 76 -0.53 -1.89 0.54
N ARG A 77 -1.85 -2.10 0.52
CA ARG A 77 -2.64 -2.17 -0.72
C ARG A 77 -2.81 -0.82 -1.41
N LYS A 78 -2.76 0.29 -0.66
CA LYS A 78 -2.87 1.66 -1.20
C LYS A 78 -1.64 2.12 -2.00
N LYS A 79 -0.49 1.43 -1.89
CA LYS A 79 0.76 1.81 -2.60
C LYS A 79 0.76 1.55 -4.12
N ARG A 80 -0.41 1.46 -4.75
CA ARG A 80 -0.54 1.23 -6.21
C ARG A 80 -0.44 2.52 -7.02
N ASP A 81 0.37 3.44 -6.55
CA ASP A 81 0.69 4.66 -7.27
C ASP A 81 2.13 4.57 -7.73
N ILE A 82 2.36 4.84 -9.02
CA ILE A 82 3.69 4.92 -9.56
C ILE A 82 4.33 6.20 -9.00
N PRO A 83 5.48 6.12 -8.31
CA PRO A 83 6.10 7.31 -7.76
C PRO A 83 6.47 8.33 -8.85
N ASP A 84 6.11 9.60 -8.66
CA ASP A 84 6.32 10.70 -9.62
C ASP A 84 7.76 10.89 -10.11
N TYR A 85 8.75 10.43 -9.32
CA TYR A 85 10.16 10.50 -9.68
C TYR A 85 10.58 9.41 -10.68
N LEU A 86 9.77 8.37 -10.86
CA LEU A 86 9.91 7.37 -11.94
C LEU A 86 9.14 7.77 -13.20
N CYS A 87 8.29 8.79 -13.10
CA CYS A 87 7.51 9.28 -14.22
C CYS A 87 8.24 10.36 -15.03
N GLY A 88 8.05 10.33 -16.35
CA GLY A 88 8.58 11.35 -17.26
C GLY A 88 7.93 12.71 -17.03
N LYS A 89 8.68 13.80 -17.18
CA LYS A 89 8.15 15.17 -17.01
C LYS A 89 7.29 15.68 -18.18
N ILE A 90 7.07 14.85 -19.20
CA ILE A 90 6.22 15.15 -20.37
C ILE A 90 4.99 14.23 -20.37
N SER A 91 5.19 12.91 -20.40
CA SER A 91 4.09 11.93 -20.38
C SER A 91 3.37 11.84 -19.04
N PHE A 92 4.05 12.15 -17.93
CA PHE A 92 3.57 11.86 -16.56
C PHE A 92 3.32 10.37 -16.31
N GLU A 93 3.85 9.50 -17.18
CA GLU A 93 3.79 8.05 -17.09
C GLU A 93 5.16 7.48 -16.74
N LEU A 94 5.19 6.21 -16.31
CA LEU A 94 6.44 5.51 -16.01
C LEU A 94 7.37 5.49 -17.23
N MET A 95 8.62 5.94 -17.05
CA MET A 95 9.59 5.97 -18.14
C MET A 95 9.99 4.55 -18.54
N ARG A 96 9.90 4.23 -19.83
CA ARG A 96 10.41 2.97 -20.39
C ARG A 96 11.88 3.09 -20.74
N GLU A 97 12.26 4.23 -21.30
CA GLU A 97 13.64 4.53 -21.70
C GLU A 97 14.09 5.87 -21.10
N PRO A 98 14.45 5.90 -19.80
CA PRO A 98 14.86 7.12 -19.14
C PRO A 98 16.17 7.66 -19.75
N CYS A 99 16.15 8.93 -20.16
CA CYS A 99 17.32 9.67 -20.61
C CYS A 99 17.44 11.02 -19.89
N ILE A 100 18.66 11.42 -19.58
CA ILE A 100 18.97 12.64 -18.83
C ILE A 100 19.52 13.73 -19.75
N THR A 101 19.05 14.96 -19.56
CA THR A 101 19.55 16.16 -20.25
C THR A 101 20.77 16.74 -19.50
N PRO A 102 21.59 17.59 -20.12
CA PRO A 102 22.68 18.30 -19.42
C PRO A 102 22.21 19.16 -18.24
N SER A 103 20.93 19.57 -18.24
CA SER A 103 20.27 20.24 -17.12
C SER A 103 20.00 19.33 -15.92
N GLY A 104 20.29 18.03 -16.03
CA GLY A 104 20.10 17.03 -14.98
C GLY A 104 18.68 16.48 -14.88
N ILE A 105 17.81 16.75 -15.86
CA ILE A 105 16.41 16.32 -15.83
C ILE A 105 16.25 15.05 -16.65
N THR A 106 15.56 14.07 -16.08
CA THR A 106 15.28 12.79 -16.76
C THR A 106 13.88 12.81 -17.38
N TYR A 107 13.80 12.34 -18.62
CA TYR A 107 12.58 12.19 -19.41
C TYR A 107 12.52 10.78 -19.99
N ASP A 108 11.35 10.38 -20.48
CA ASP A 108 11.28 9.26 -21.41
C ASP A 108 11.84 9.70 -22.77
N ARG A 109 12.68 8.85 -23.38
CA ARG A 109 13.33 9.10 -24.66
C ARG A 109 12.33 9.50 -25.74
N LYS A 110 11.23 8.77 -25.87
CA LYS A 110 10.25 9.02 -26.95
C LYS A 110 9.66 10.43 -26.83
N ASP A 111 9.31 10.82 -25.61
CA ASP A 111 8.65 12.10 -25.36
C ASP A 111 9.58 13.29 -25.58
N ILE A 112 10.82 13.21 -25.10
CA ILE A 112 11.79 14.30 -25.27
C ILE A 112 12.25 14.42 -26.72
N GLU A 113 12.39 13.29 -27.45
CA GLU A 113 12.72 13.33 -28.88
C GLU A 113 11.57 13.96 -29.68
N GLU A 114 10.32 13.63 -29.36
CA GLU A 114 9.15 14.25 -29.96
C GLU A 114 9.09 15.76 -29.66
N HIS A 115 9.38 16.17 -28.42
CA HIS A 115 9.46 17.57 -28.04
C HIS A 115 10.50 18.34 -28.87
N LEU A 116 11.70 17.78 -28.99
CA LEU A 116 12.80 18.41 -29.73
C LEU A 116 12.50 18.54 -31.23
N GLN A 117 11.69 17.63 -31.79
CA GLN A 117 11.29 17.66 -33.20
C GLN A 117 10.10 18.58 -33.46
N ARG A 118 9.08 18.59 -32.58
CA ARG A 118 7.81 19.29 -32.82
C ARG A 118 7.72 20.67 -32.18
N VAL A 119 8.34 20.87 -31.03
CA VAL A 119 8.18 22.08 -30.21
C VAL A 119 9.41 22.98 -30.34
N GLY A 120 10.60 22.42 -30.21
CA GLY A 120 11.85 23.15 -30.44
C GLY A 120 13.06 22.59 -29.67
N HIS A 121 14.23 23.10 -30.02
CA HIS A 121 15.53 22.66 -29.50
C HIS A 121 15.86 23.29 -28.13
N PHE A 122 15.02 23.04 -27.14
CA PHE A 122 15.23 23.48 -25.77
C PHE A 122 14.70 22.44 -24.76
N ASP A 123 15.21 22.49 -23.54
CA ASP A 123 14.77 21.62 -22.45
C ASP A 123 13.36 22.06 -21.95
N PRO A 124 12.36 21.16 -21.88
CA PRO A 124 10.97 21.51 -21.56
C PRO A 124 10.80 22.27 -20.24
N VAL A 125 11.65 22.00 -19.25
CA VAL A 125 11.53 22.54 -17.89
C VAL A 125 12.43 23.75 -17.72
N THR A 126 13.71 23.63 -18.04
CA THR A 126 14.71 24.70 -17.82
C THR A 126 14.78 25.71 -18.96
N ARG A 127 14.22 25.39 -20.13
CA ARG A 127 14.29 26.18 -21.37
C ARG A 127 15.72 26.43 -21.87
N SER A 128 16.71 25.71 -21.34
CA SER A 128 18.09 25.75 -21.83
C SER A 128 18.17 25.13 -23.23
N PRO A 129 19.07 25.61 -24.12
CA PRO A 129 19.24 25.01 -25.44
C PRO A 129 19.57 23.53 -25.35
N LEU A 130 18.85 22.69 -26.08
CA LEU A 130 18.96 21.23 -26.02
C LEU A 130 18.85 20.63 -27.41
N THR A 131 19.73 19.69 -27.74
CA THR A 131 19.67 18.90 -28.97
C THR A 131 19.61 17.41 -28.65
N GLN A 132 19.13 16.60 -29.59
CA GLN A 132 18.93 15.16 -29.39
C GLN A 132 20.25 14.43 -29.05
N GLU A 133 21.37 14.88 -29.62
CA GLU A 133 22.71 14.33 -29.39
C GLU A 133 23.19 14.52 -27.95
N GLN A 134 22.61 15.47 -27.21
CA GLN A 134 22.95 15.75 -25.81
C GLN A 134 22.18 14.84 -24.84
N LEU A 135 21.26 14.00 -25.33
CA LEU A 135 20.49 13.08 -24.49
C LEU A 135 21.34 11.86 -24.10
N ILE A 136 21.62 11.73 -22.81
CA ILE A 136 22.41 10.62 -22.28
C ILE A 136 21.46 9.54 -21.72
N PRO A 137 21.59 8.26 -22.09
CA PRO A 137 20.81 7.19 -21.46
C PRO A 137 21.05 7.15 -19.94
N ASN A 138 19.98 7.20 -19.15
CA ASN A 138 20.08 7.13 -17.70
C ASN A 138 19.93 5.67 -17.23
N LEU A 139 21.04 4.92 -17.34
CA LEU A 139 21.07 3.48 -17.02
C LEU A 139 20.74 3.19 -15.55
N ALA A 140 21.14 4.07 -14.62
CA ALA A 140 20.81 3.91 -13.21
C ALA A 140 19.30 4.00 -12.97
N MET A 141 18.62 4.98 -13.59
CA MET A 141 17.16 5.06 -13.50
C MET A 141 16.48 3.89 -14.21
N LYS A 142 17.06 3.36 -15.30
CA LYS A 142 16.55 2.16 -15.96
C LYS A 142 16.54 0.96 -15.01
N GLU A 143 17.64 0.73 -14.30
CA GLU A 143 17.73 -0.35 -13.29
C GLU A 143 16.73 -0.18 -12.15
N VAL A 144 16.56 1.06 -11.65
CA VAL A 144 15.57 1.37 -10.60
C VAL A 144 14.15 1.08 -11.08
N ILE A 145 13.82 1.48 -12.30
CA ILE A 145 12.49 1.24 -12.89
C ILE A 145 12.28 -0.25 -13.14
N ASP A 146 13.28 -0.98 -13.63
CA ASP A 146 13.18 -2.43 -13.86
C ASP A 146 12.99 -3.19 -12.55
N ALA A 147 13.73 -2.81 -11.50
CA ALA A 147 13.51 -3.34 -10.16
C ALA A 147 12.09 -3.04 -9.67
N PHE A 148 11.62 -1.79 -9.83
CA PHE A 148 10.27 -1.39 -9.47
C PHE A 148 9.20 -2.22 -10.19
N ILE A 149 9.31 -2.42 -11.50
CA ILE A 149 8.37 -3.26 -12.28
C ILE A 149 8.40 -4.71 -11.79
N SER A 150 9.59 -5.26 -11.51
CA SER A 150 9.73 -6.65 -11.06
C SER A 150 9.10 -6.90 -9.69
N GLU A 151 9.19 -5.93 -8.77
CA GLU A 151 8.57 -5.99 -7.45
C GLU A 151 7.07 -5.67 -7.51
N ASN A 152 6.65 -4.93 -8.53
CA ASN A 152 5.29 -4.43 -8.69
C ASN A 152 4.69 -4.90 -10.02
N GLY A 153 4.48 -6.21 -10.16
CA GLY A 153 3.91 -6.81 -11.38
C GLY A 153 2.51 -6.31 -11.80
N TRP A 154 1.86 -5.48 -10.98
CA TRP A 154 0.63 -4.75 -11.33
C TRP A 154 0.87 -3.56 -12.26
N VAL A 155 2.11 -3.08 -12.38
CA VAL A 155 2.50 -1.91 -13.20
C VAL A 155 2.36 -2.18 -14.69
N GLU A 156 2.53 -3.42 -15.14
CA GLU A 156 2.37 -3.79 -16.56
C GLU A 156 0.90 -3.83 -17.02
N ASP A 157 -0.06 -3.89 -16.08
CA ASP A 157 -1.50 -3.87 -16.35
C ASP A 157 -2.06 -2.42 -16.46
N TYR A 158 -1.21 -1.37 -16.39
CA TYR A 158 -1.58 0.05 -16.49
C TYR A 158 -1.47 0.62 -17.91
#